data_AF-A0A7W0UPG1-F1
#
_entry.id   AF-A0A7W0UPG1-F1
#
_cell.length_a   1.000
_cell.length_b   1.000
_cell.length_c   1.000
_cell.angle_alpha   90.00
_cell.angle_beta   90.00
_cell.angle_gamma   90.00
#
_symmetry.space_group_name_H-M   'P 1'
#
loop_
_entity.id
_entity.type
_entity.pdbx_description
1 polymer ?
#
loop_
_entity_poly.entity_id
_entity_poly.type
_entity_poly.pdbx_seq_one_letter_code
_entity_poly.pdbx_strand_id
1 'polypeptide(L)'
;AGERELFEQLLSVSGVGPKVALAIVSGYSPSELRRAIVREDAALFQTIPGIGKKTAQRVVLELKEKMAPLVAVRDDAAAGDDTHLVARDALVELGYSVAEAEQRLAAIDPDLPPAERVRQALRAA
;
A
#
# COMPACT_ATOMS: atom_id res chain seq x y z
N ALA A 1 -6.65 4.04 -7.99
CA ALA A 1 -6.68 5.51 -7.80
C ALA A 1 -5.25 5.98 -7.55
N GLY A 2 -4.60 6.59 -8.56
CA GLY A 2 -3.13 6.50 -8.71
C GLY A 2 -2.33 7.70 -8.22
N GLU A 3 -2.35 8.81 -8.95
CA GLU A 3 -1.41 9.93 -8.74
C GLU A 3 -2.06 11.20 -8.19
N ARG A 4 -3.28 11.52 -8.63
CA ARG A 4 -3.96 12.78 -8.24
C ARG A 4 -4.21 12.86 -6.73
N GLU A 5 -4.68 11.75 -6.14
CA GLU A 5 -4.91 11.66 -4.69
C GLU A 5 -3.59 11.79 -3.92
N LEU A 6 -2.51 11.18 -4.41
CA LEU A 6 -1.18 11.28 -3.81
C LEU A 6 -0.62 12.71 -3.91
N PHE A 7 -0.83 13.38 -5.03
CA PHE A 7 -0.46 14.77 -5.23
C PHE A 7 -1.18 15.71 -4.25
N GLU A 8 -2.49 15.53 -4.06
CA GLU A 8 -3.27 16.29 -3.08
C GLU A 8 -2.81 16.01 -1.63
N GLN A 9 -2.48 14.76 -1.31
CA GLN A 9 -1.90 14.39 -0.02
C GLN A 9 -0.52 15.03 0.20
N LEU A 10 0.33 15.06 -0.82
CA LEU A 10 1.63 15.72 -0.76
C LEU A 10 1.51 17.23 -0.54
N LEU A 11 0.56 17.90 -1.20
CA LEU A 11 0.28 19.32 -1.00
C LEU A 11 -0.20 19.66 0.41
N SER A 12 -0.82 18.70 1.10
CA SER A 12 -1.29 18.88 2.48
C SER A 12 -0.16 18.84 3.51
N VAL A 13 1.06 18.46 3.11
CA VAL A 13 2.23 18.45 3.99
C VAL A 13 2.85 19.84 4.04
N SER A 14 3.11 20.33 5.26
CA SER A 14 3.79 21.61 5.43
C SER A 14 5.13 21.62 4.69
N GLY A 15 5.44 22.68 3.95
CA GLY A 15 6.70 22.84 3.22
C GLY A 15 6.88 21.98 1.97
N VAL A 16 5.84 21.28 1.51
CA VAL A 16 5.76 20.72 0.16
C VAL A 16 4.91 21.64 -0.70
N GLY A 17 5.54 22.27 -1.70
CA GLY A 17 4.83 23.10 -2.68
C GLY A 17 4.42 22.31 -3.93
N PRO A 18 3.58 22.89 -4.81
CA PRO A 18 3.10 22.23 -6.04
C PRO A 18 4.22 21.75 -6.96
N LYS A 19 5.30 22.53 -7.07
CA LYS A 19 6.48 22.18 -7.87
C LYS A 19 7.18 20.92 -7.35
N VAL A 20 7.29 20.79 -6.03
CA VAL A 20 7.93 19.65 -5.37
C VAL A 20 7.01 18.43 -5.41
N ALA A 21 5.71 18.60 -5.11
CA ALA A 21 4.71 17.55 -5.23
C ALA A 21 4.67 16.95 -6.65
N LEU A 22 4.75 17.81 -7.68
CA LEU A 22 4.79 17.36 -9.07
C LEU A 22 6.07 16.57 -9.37
N ALA A 23 7.23 17.03 -8.88
CA ALA A 23 8.50 16.32 -9.04
C ALA A 23 8.48 14.94 -8.36
N ILE A 24 7.81 14.80 -7.22
CA ILE A 24 7.64 13.54 -6.50
C ILE A 24 6.82 12.55 -7.34
N VAL A 25 5.61 12.95 -7.76
CA VAL A 25 4.71 12.05 -8.53
C VAL A 25 5.20 11.78 -9.94
N SER A 26 6.04 12.66 -10.51
CA SER A 26 6.64 12.44 -11.83
C SER A 26 7.91 11.58 -11.78
N GLY A 27 8.56 11.50 -10.63
CA GLY A 27 9.84 10.79 -10.46
C GLY A 27 9.71 9.35 -9.95
N TYR A 28 8.60 9.02 -9.30
CA TYR A 28 8.37 7.72 -8.67
C TYR A 28 6.93 7.27 -8.85
N SER A 29 6.73 5.96 -8.97
CA SER A 29 5.37 5.42 -9.02
C SER A 29 4.64 5.61 -7.68
N PRO A 30 3.31 5.76 -7.69
CA PRO A 30 2.52 5.89 -6.46
C PRO A 30 2.73 4.76 -5.45
N SER A 31 2.97 3.55 -5.95
CA SER A 31 3.23 2.36 -5.14
C SER A 31 4.62 2.37 -4.51
N GLU A 32 5.65 2.87 -5.21
CA GLU A 32 6.97 3.09 -4.62
C GLU A 32 6.93 4.16 -3.52
N LEU A 33 6.24 5.27 -3.76
CA LEU A 33 6.09 6.34 -2.78
C LEU A 33 5.37 5.87 -1.52
N ARG A 34 4.28 5.10 -1.67
CA ARG A 34 3.58 4.47 -0.55
C ARG A 34 4.49 3.55 0.26
N ARG A 35 5.26 2.69 -0.41
CA ARG A 35 6.23 1.80 0.27
C ARG A 35 7.31 2.59 1.02
N ALA A 36 7.82 3.67 0.42
CA ALA A 36 8.79 4.54 1.05
C ALA A 36 8.23 5.21 2.31
N ILE A 37 6.96 5.64 2.27
CA ILE A 37 6.27 6.24 3.43
C ILE A 37 6.09 5.21 4.56
N VAL A 38 5.64 3.99 4.25
CA VAL A 38 5.43 2.92 5.25
C VAL A 38 6.74 2.49 5.90
N ARG A 39 7.81 2.36 5.12
CA ARG A 39 9.17 1.98 5.58
C ARG A 39 9.95 3.11 6.22
N GLU A 40 9.34 4.27 6.37
CA GLU A 40 9.98 5.48 6.88
C GLU A 40 11.24 5.92 6.11
N ASP A 41 11.28 5.63 4.80
CA ASP A 41 12.43 5.92 3.94
C ASP A 41 12.45 7.41 3.54
N ALA A 42 12.90 8.24 4.48
CA ALA A 42 13.13 9.66 4.24
C ALA A 42 14.34 9.93 3.32
N ALA A 43 15.17 8.94 3.00
CA ALA A 43 16.31 9.12 2.10
C ALA A 43 15.82 9.26 0.65
N LEU A 44 14.81 8.48 0.25
CA LEU A 44 14.18 8.60 -1.06
C LEU A 44 13.65 10.02 -1.31
N PHE A 45 12.94 10.60 -0.34
CA PHE A 45 12.43 11.97 -0.47
C PHE A 45 13.54 13.04 -0.48
N GLN A 46 14.69 12.80 0.16
CA GLN A 46 15.84 13.73 0.12
C GLN A 46 16.51 13.79 -1.25
N THR A 47 16.35 12.78 -2.10
CA THR A 47 16.89 12.82 -3.48
C THR A 47 16.21 13.87 -4.36
N ILE A 48 15.05 14.39 -3.92
CA ILE A 48 14.20 15.25 -4.71
C ILE A 48 14.63 16.70 -4.57
N PRO A 49 14.88 17.42 -5.69
CA PRO A 49 15.29 18.82 -5.65
C PRO A 49 14.30 19.69 -4.88
N GLY A 50 14.77 20.34 -3.82
CA GLY A 50 13.94 21.20 -2.96
C GLY A 50 13.41 20.53 -1.69
N ILE A 51 13.71 19.24 -1.46
CA ILE A 51 13.41 18.56 -0.20
C ILE A 51 14.69 18.40 0.63
N GLY A 52 14.75 19.10 1.77
CA GLY A 52 15.82 18.92 2.75
C GLY A 52 15.51 17.81 3.75
N LYS A 53 16.51 17.42 4.56
CA LYS A 53 16.40 16.38 5.61
C LYS A 53 15.18 16.54 6.53
N LYS A 54 14.91 17.76 7.02
CA LYS A 54 13.75 18.05 7.88
C LYS A 54 12.42 17.90 7.14
N THR A 55 12.34 18.37 5.90
CA THR A 55 11.13 18.27 5.09
C THR A 55 10.85 16.82 4.73
N ALA A 56 11.87 16.04 4.35
CA ALA A 56 11.72 14.63 4.04
C ALA A 56 11.18 13.81 5.23
N GLN A 57 11.76 14.01 6.42
CA GLN A 57 11.26 13.37 7.64
C GLN A 57 9.80 13.75 7.94
N ARG A 58 9.45 15.03 7.77
CA ARG A 58 8.08 15.51 7.95
C ARG A 58 7.10 14.92 6.93
N VAL A 59 7.50 14.85 5.66
CA VAL A 59 6.70 14.23 4.58
C VAL A 59 6.38 12.79 4.93
N VAL A 60 7.39 12.00 5.28
CA VAL A 60 7.21 10.60 5.64
C VAL A 60 6.30 10.46 6.86
N LEU A 61 6.52 11.24 7.92
CA LEU A 61 5.73 11.15 9.15
C LEU A 61 4.27 11.55 8.93
N GLU A 62 4.02 12.74 8.36
CA GLU A 62 2.65 13.24 8.16
C GLU A 62 1.86 12.38 7.16
N LEU A 63 2.51 11.91 6.08
CA LEU A 63 1.85 11.01 5.13
C LEU A 63 1.62 9.64 5.75
N LYS A 64 2.54 9.12 6.56
CA LYS A 64 2.34 7.87 7.30
C LYS A 64 1.16 7.98 8.26
N GLU A 65 1.01 9.08 9.00
CA GLU A 65 -0.14 9.31 9.87
C GLU A 65 -1.46 9.42 9.09
N LYS A 66 -1.45 10.02 7.89
CA LYS A 66 -2.62 10.10 7.01
C LYS A 66 -2.94 8.78 6.30
N MET A 67 -1.93 7.94 6.09
CA MET A 67 -2.08 6.61 5.49
C MET A 67 -2.34 5.50 6.52
N ALA A 68 -1.95 5.66 7.78
CA ALA A 68 -2.23 4.73 8.87
C ALA A 68 -3.73 4.41 9.05
N PRO A 69 -4.68 5.38 8.98
CA PRO A 69 -6.10 5.06 9.00
C PRO A 69 -6.61 4.41 7.70
N LEU A 70 -5.82 4.40 6.62
CA LEU A 70 -6.13 3.74 5.35
C LEU A 70 -5.53 2.33 5.22
N VAL A 71 -4.50 1.97 6.02
CA VAL A 71 -3.95 0.61 6.07
C VAL A 71 -4.97 -0.39 6.66
N ALA A 72 -5.99 0.08 7.37
CA ALA A 72 -7.10 -0.78 7.79
C ALA A 72 -8.10 -1.10 6.65
N VAL A 73 -8.05 -0.41 5.50
CA VAL A 73 -9.14 -0.47 4.50
C VAL A 73 -8.69 -0.48 3.02
N ARG A 74 -7.43 -0.20 2.65
CA ARG A 74 -7.03 -0.05 1.22
C ARG A 74 -5.64 -0.57 0.89
N ASP A 75 -5.46 -1.89 1.00
CA ASP A 75 -4.36 -2.63 0.35
C ASP A 75 -4.74 -3.02 -1.09
N ASP A 76 -4.60 -2.06 -2.01
CA ASP A 76 -4.71 -2.25 -3.45
C ASP A 76 -3.46 -1.66 -4.13
N ALA A 77 -2.31 -2.35 -4.08
CA ALA A 77 -1.21 -2.26 -5.08
C ALA A 77 0.00 -3.21 -4.81
N ALA A 78 -0.24 -4.38 -4.20
CA ALA A 78 0.70 -5.52 -4.17
C ALA A 78 -0.10 -6.82 -4.35
N ALA A 79 -0.86 -6.92 -5.44
CA ALA A 79 -1.93 -7.89 -5.64
C ALA A 79 -1.49 -9.37 -5.79
N GLY A 80 -0.21 -9.70 -5.70
CA GLY A 80 0.26 -11.08 -5.74
C GLY A 80 0.33 -11.72 -4.35
N ASP A 81 1.16 -11.14 -3.48
CA ASP A 81 1.50 -11.73 -2.18
C ASP A 81 0.57 -11.27 -1.05
N ASP A 82 0.26 -9.98 -0.92
CA ASP A 82 -0.54 -9.49 0.22
C ASP A 82 -2.00 -9.96 0.13
N THR A 83 -2.59 -9.96 -1.07
CA THR A 83 -3.95 -10.47 -1.31
C THR A 83 -4.07 -11.95 -0.99
N HIS A 84 -3.01 -12.72 -1.27
CA HIS A 84 -2.96 -14.15 -0.99
C HIS A 84 -2.82 -14.41 0.51
N LEU A 85 -1.95 -13.67 1.20
CA LEU A 85 -1.78 -13.76 2.66
C LEU A 85 -3.06 -13.38 3.41
N VAL A 86 -3.74 -12.31 3.00
CA VAL A 86 -5.02 -11.89 3.60
C VAL A 86 -6.11 -12.94 3.39
N ALA A 87 -6.21 -13.51 2.19
CA ALA A 87 -7.19 -14.57 1.93
C ALA A 87 -6.87 -15.85 2.73
N ARG A 88 -5.59 -16.18 2.89
CA ARG A 88 -5.13 -17.33 3.68
C ARG A 88 -5.43 -17.14 5.15
N ASP A 89 -5.10 -16.00 5.71
CA ASP A 89 -5.30 -15.70 7.13
C ASP A 89 -6.79 -15.69 7.48
N ALA A 90 -7.64 -15.19 6.58
CA ALA A 90 -9.10 -15.28 6.74
C ALA A 90 -9.62 -16.73 6.74
N LEU A 91 -9.06 -17.63 5.93
CA LEU A 91 -9.40 -19.05 5.96
C LEU A 91 -8.92 -19.73 7.25
N VAL A 92 -7.76 -19.33 7.75
CA VAL A 92 -7.24 -19.83 9.04
C VAL A 92 -8.14 -19.38 10.20
N GLU A 93 -8.62 -18.14 10.19
CA GLU A 93 -9.57 -17.62 11.19
C GLU A 93 -10.93 -18.35 11.14
N LEU A 94 -11.32 -18.87 9.98
CA LEU A 94 -12.48 -19.75 9.80
C LEU A 94 -12.24 -21.20 10.26
N GLY A 95 -11.03 -21.53 10.71
CA GLY A 95 -10.67 -22.82 11.30
C GLY A 95 -9.96 -23.79 10.36
N TYR A 96 -9.57 -23.37 9.15
CA TYR A 96 -8.74 -24.19 8.26
C TYR A 96 -7.28 -24.15 8.69
N SER A 97 -6.54 -25.24 8.44
CA SER A 97 -5.08 -25.19 8.61
C SER A 97 -4.42 -24.34 7.52
N VAL A 98 -3.23 -23.81 7.80
CA VAL A 98 -2.45 -23.03 6.84
C VAL A 98 -2.26 -23.81 5.53
N ALA A 99 -1.99 -25.11 5.61
CA ALA A 99 -1.81 -25.97 4.43
C ALA A 99 -3.09 -26.11 3.60
N GLU A 100 -4.25 -26.23 4.25
CA GLU A 100 -5.55 -26.31 3.56
C GLU A 100 -5.94 -24.98 2.93
N ALA A 101 -5.67 -23.86 3.60
CA ALA A 101 -5.91 -22.53 3.08
C ALA A 101 -5.10 -22.28 1.79
N GLU A 102 -3.81 -22.59 1.81
CA GLU A 102 -2.90 -22.50 0.66
C GLU A 102 -3.38 -23.39 -0.50
N GLN A 103 -3.73 -24.65 -0.22
CA GLN A 103 -4.20 -25.58 -1.23
C GLN A 103 -5.49 -25.11 -1.91
N ARG A 104 -6.40 -24.49 -1.15
CA ARG A 104 -7.66 -23.94 -1.69
C ARG A 104 -7.44 -22.67 -2.49
N LEU A 105 -6.49 -21.83 -2.09
CA LEU A 105 -6.16 -20.59 -2.79
C LEU A 105 -5.30 -20.81 -4.04
N ALA A 106 -4.62 -21.96 -4.15
CA ALA A 106 -3.80 -22.31 -5.31
C ALA A 106 -4.59 -22.46 -6.61
N ALA A 107 -5.87 -22.84 -6.53
CA ALA A 107 -6.76 -22.98 -7.69
C ALA A 107 -7.52 -21.69 -8.04
N ILE A 108 -7.28 -20.60 -7.30
CA ILE A 108 -8.05 -19.35 -7.40
C ILE A 108 -7.19 -18.26 -7.97
N ASP A 109 -7.78 -17.49 -8.89
CA ASP A 109 -7.13 -16.38 -9.58
C ASP A 109 -6.50 -15.39 -8.58
N PRO A 110 -5.18 -15.12 -8.71
CA PRO A 110 -4.47 -14.26 -7.79
C PRO A 110 -4.90 -12.78 -7.88
N ASP A 111 -5.42 -12.34 -9.02
CA ASP A 111 -5.81 -10.94 -9.25
C ASP A 111 -7.18 -10.59 -8.66
N LEU A 112 -7.88 -11.58 -8.07
CA LEU A 112 -9.17 -11.36 -7.43
C LEU A 112 -9.01 -10.72 -6.03
N PRO A 113 -9.96 -9.86 -5.61
CA PRO A 113 -9.98 -9.30 -4.27
C PRO A 113 -9.98 -10.38 -3.19
N PRO A 114 -9.35 -10.16 -2.01
CA PRO A 114 -9.24 -11.17 -0.96
C PRO A 114 -10.60 -11.77 -0.55
N ALA A 115 -11.62 -10.91 -0.43
CA ALA A 115 -12.98 -11.35 -0.06
C ALA A 115 -13.60 -12.31 -1.09
N GLU A 116 -13.32 -12.13 -2.37
CA GLU A 116 -13.83 -13.00 -3.43
C GLU A 116 -13.05 -14.31 -3.50
N ARG A 117 -11.74 -14.25 -3.24
CA ARG A 117 -10.89 -15.46 -3.12
C ARG A 117 -11.35 -16.34 -1.96
N VAL A 118 -11.65 -15.77 -0.79
CA VAL A 118 -12.18 -16.53 0.35
C VAL A 118 -13.53 -17.15 0.01
N ARG A 119 -14.45 -16.43 -0.64
CA ARG A 119 -15.74 -17.01 -1.08
C ARG A 119 -15.56 -18.18 -2.03
N GLN A 120 -14.67 -18.05 -3.01
CA GLN A 120 -14.40 -19.11 -3.97
C GLN A 120 -13.72 -20.32 -3.30
N ALA A 121 -12.80 -20.08 -2.36
CA ALA A 121 -12.13 -21.12 -1.57
C ALA A 121 -13.10 -21.92 -0.71
N LEU A 122 -14.13 -21.27 -0.18
CA LEU A 122 -15.20 -21.92 0.59
C LEU A 122 -16.22 -22.65 -0.29
N ARG A 123 -16.46 -22.18 -1.52
CA ARG A 123 -17.34 -22.85 -2.50
C ARG A 123 -16.70 -24.08 -3.13
N ALA A 124 -15.37 -24.12 -3.20
CA ALA A 124 -14.62 -25.28 -3.67
C ALA A 124 -14.47 -26.38 -2.59
N ALA A 125 -15.21 -26.28 -1.47
CA ALA A 125 -15.27 -27.30 -0.40
C ALA A 125 -16.22 -28.44 -0.73
#